data_AF-A0A132EKX0-F1
#
_entry.id   AF-A0A132EKX0-F1
#
_cell.length_a   1.000
_cell.length_b   1.000
_cell.length_c   1.000
_cell.angle_alpha   90.00
_cell.angle_beta   90.00
_cell.angle_gamma   90.00
#
_symmetry.space_group_name_H-M   'P 1'
#
loop_
_entity.id
_entity.type
_entity.pdbx_description
1 polymer ?
#
loop_
_entity_poly.entity_id
_entity_poly.type
_entity_poly.pdbx_seq_one_letter_code
_entity_poly.pdbx_strand_id
1 'polypeptide(L)' 'MNAQSLSGMLRAQELLLVSMIRALSPDARRALVDLYAEQLAFAEQAGLEGRGDRDTHDAFVAHARNLLIRIESLT' A
#
# COMPACT_ATOMS: atom_id res chain seq x y z
N MET A 1 5.05 -16.60 -16.93
CA MET A 1 5.65 -16.34 -15.60
C MET A 1 4.90 -17.21 -14.59
N ASN A 2 5.56 -17.95 -13.71
CA ASN A 2 4.86 -18.80 -12.74
C ASN A 2 4.50 -18.00 -11.47
N ALA A 3 3.56 -18.52 -10.66
CA ALA A 3 3.08 -17.84 -9.46
C ALA A 3 4.21 -17.55 -8.44
N GLN A 4 5.23 -18.40 -8.38
CA GLN A 4 6.37 -18.24 -7.49
C GLN A 4 7.27 -17.06 -7.90
N SER A 5 7.55 -16.91 -9.20
CA SER A 5 8.29 -15.76 -9.74
C SER A 5 7.51 -14.45 -9.58
N LEU A 6 6.18 -14.47 -9.74
CA LEU A 6 5.33 -13.31 -9.50
C LEU A 6 5.36 -12.87 -8.02
N SER A 7 5.21 -13.83 -7.11
CA SER A 7 5.27 -13.57 -5.66
C SER A 7 6.64 -13.01 -5.23
N GLY A 8 7.73 -13.58 -5.76
CA GLY A 8 9.08 -13.07 -5.53
C GLY A 8 9.28 -11.62 -6.01
N MET A 9 8.71 -11.28 -7.18
CA MET A 9 8.76 -9.92 -7.73
C MET A 9 7.98 -8.92 -6.87
N LEU A 10 6.75 -9.26 -6.46
CA LEU A 10 5.93 -8.42 -5.58
C LEU A 10 6.63 -8.17 -4.24
N ARG A 11 7.25 -9.21 -3.68
CA ARG A 11 8.04 -9.06 -2.44
C ARG A 11 9.26 -8.17 -2.63
N ALA A 12 9.96 -8.28 -3.77
CA ALA A 12 11.11 -7.41 -4.07
C ALA A 12 10.68 -5.95 -4.23
N GLN A 13 9.54 -5.70 -4.89
CA GLN A 13 8.96 -4.36 -5.01
C GLN A 13 8.58 -3.77 -3.65
N GLU A 14 7.94 -4.56 -2.78
CA GLU A 14 7.61 -4.13 -1.42
C GLU A 14 8.87 -3.73 -0.62
N LEU A 15 9.93 -4.55 -0.70
CA LEU A 15 11.21 -4.27 -0.05
C LEU A 15 11.88 -3.00 -0.60
N LEU A 16 11.83 -2.78 -1.92
CA LEU A 16 12.34 -1.57 -2.54
C LEU A 16 11.59 -0.33 -2.04
N LEU A 17 10.26 -0.40 -1.97
CA LEU A 17 9.42 0.71 -1.53
C LEU A 17 9.72 1.09 -0.07
N VAL A 18 9.82 0.09 0.81
CA VAL A 18 10.23 0.27 2.21
C VAL A 18 11.65 0.86 2.31
N SER A 19 12.59 0.40 1.46
CA SER A 19 13.96 0.94 1.42
C SER A 19 13.98 2.42 1.04
N MET A 20 13.18 2.80 0.03
CA MET A 20 13.09 4.19 -0.41
C MET A 20 12.51 5.08 0.70
N ILE A 21 11.46 4.62 1.39
CA ILE A 21 10.86 5.37 2.49
C ILE A 21 11.84 5.58 3.64
N ARG A 22 12.63 4.54 4.02
CA ARG A 22 13.66 4.67 5.07
C ARG A 22 14.73 5.70 4.74
N ALA A 23 15.02 5.94 3.46
CA ALA A 23 16.01 6.93 3.02
C ALA A 23 15.49 8.38 3.09
N LEU A 24 14.19 8.60 3.29
CA LEU A 24 13.61 9.93 3.45
C LEU A 24 13.94 10.51 4.83
N SER A 25 13.88 11.85 4.97
CA SER A 25 13.94 12.50 6.28
C SER A 25 12.74 12.10 7.15
N PRO A 26 12.84 12.17 8.49
CA PRO A 26 11.71 11.87 9.38
C PRO A 26 10.43 12.65 9.03
N ASP A 27 10.56 13.95 8.72
CA ASP A 27 9.43 14.79 8.34
C ASP A 27 8.78 14.34 7.02
N ALA A 28 9.60 13.96 6.04
CA ALA A 28 9.10 13.45 4.77
C ALA A 28 8.45 12.07 4.91
N ARG A 29 8.93 11.21 5.83
CA ARG A 29 8.25 9.94 6.15
C ARG A 29 6.88 10.19 6.75
N ARG A 30 6.77 11.14 7.68
CA ARG A 30 5.52 11.47 8.35
C ARG A 30 4.49 12.07 7.38
N ALA A 31 4.92 13.03 6.54
CA ALA A 31 4.06 13.57 5.48
C ALA A 31 3.58 12.50 4.48
N LEU A 32 4.42 11.50 4.19
CA LEU A 32 4.05 10.38 3.31
C LEU A 32 3.03 9.43 3.97
N VAL A 33 3.15 9.17 5.27
CA VAL A 33 2.13 8.44 6.05
C VAL A 33 0.80 9.16 5.98
N ASP A 34 0.79 10.47 6.26
CA ASP A 34 -0.44 11.28 6.27
C ASP A 34 -1.12 11.26 4.89
N LEU A 35 -0.36 11.52 3.82
CA LEU A 35 -0.87 11.47 2.44
C LEU A 35 -1.42 10.08 2.09
N TYR A 36 -0.72 9.02 2.46
CA TYR A 36 -1.14 7.66 2.14
C TYR A 36 -2.42 7.27 2.90
N ALA A 37 -2.55 7.71 4.15
CA ALA A 37 -3.77 7.52 4.94
C ALA A 37 -4.98 8.25 4.32
N GLU A 38 -4.81 9.48 3.84
CA GLU A 38 -5.87 10.22 3.14
C GLU A 38 -6.32 9.52 1.86
N GLN A 39 -5.38 9.04 1.04
CA GLN A 39 -5.70 8.31 -0.19
C GLN A 39 -6.43 6.99 0.07
N LEU A 40 -6.04 6.29 1.15
CA LEU A 40 -6.72 5.08 1.58
C LEU A 40 -8.15 5.36 2.04
N ALA A 41 -8.36 6.40 2.85
CA ALA A 41 -9.70 6.80 3.29
C ALA A 41 -10.59 7.19 2.10
N PHE A 42 -10.03 7.86 1.08
CA PHE A 42 -10.75 8.14 -0.16
C PHE A 42 -11.12 6.85 -0.91
N ALA A 43 -10.17 5.92 -1.07
CA ALA A 43 -10.43 4.65 -1.73
C ALA A 43 -11.54 3.85 -1.04
N GLU A 44 -11.52 3.77 0.29
CA GLU A 44 -12.57 3.10 1.07
C GLU A 44 -13.98 3.68 0.85
N GLN A 45 -14.08 4.98 0.57
CA GLN A 45 -15.34 5.66 0.31
C GLN A 45 -15.78 5.56 -1.15
N ALA A 46 -14.85 5.39 -2.09
CA ALA A 46 -15.09 5.42 -3.53
C ALA A 46 -15.83 4.18 -4.07
N GLY A 47 -16.10 3.17 -3.23
CA GLY A 47 -17.03 2.04 -3.43
C GLY A 47 -17.39 1.73 -4.88
N LEU A 48 -16.52 1.00 -5.59
CA LEU A 48 -16.68 0.69 -7.00
C LEU A 48 -18.01 -0.03 -7.30
N GLU A 49 -18.79 0.53 -8.23
CA GLU A 49 -20.13 0.07 -8.62
C GLU A 49 -20.09 -1.24 -9.44
N GLY A 50 -19.85 -2.38 -8.79
CA GLY A 50 -19.93 -3.68 -9.46
C GLY A 50 -19.53 -4.86 -8.57
N ARG A 51 -20.25 -5.99 -8.64
CA ARG A 51 -20.01 -7.16 -7.76
C ARG A 51 -18.63 -7.81 -7.96
N GLY A 52 -18.13 -7.86 -9.21
CA GLY A 52 -16.76 -8.31 -9.48
C GLY A 52 -15.68 -7.27 -9.14
N ASP A 53 -16.09 -6.00 -9.05
CA ASP A 53 -15.21 -4.90 -8.67
C ASP A 53 -15.06 -4.82 -7.15
N ARG A 54 -16.09 -5.22 -6.39
CA ARG A 54 -16.08 -5.23 -4.92
C ARG A 54 -15.02 -6.15 -4.32
N ASP A 55 -14.93 -7.42 -4.76
CA ASP A 55 -13.92 -8.34 -4.20
C ASP A 55 -12.48 -7.85 -4.49
N THR A 56 -12.27 -7.27 -5.67
CA THR A 56 -11.00 -6.68 -6.08
C THR A 56 -10.69 -5.41 -5.28
N HIS A 57 -11.70 -4.57 -5.06
CA HIS A 57 -11.64 -3.37 -4.25
C HIS A 57 -11.30 -3.69 -2.79
N ASP A 58 -11.97 -4.67 -2.20
CA ASP A 58 -11.74 -5.09 -0.82
C ASP A 58 -10.32 -5.66 -0.64
N ALA A 59 -9.84 -6.45 -1.61
CA ALA A 59 -8.47 -6.96 -1.62
C ALA A 59 -7.44 -5.81 -1.74
N PHE A 60 -7.71 -4.81 -2.58
CA PHE A 60 -6.87 -3.62 -2.72
C PHE A 60 -6.82 -2.80 -1.43
N VAL A 61 -7.98 -2.49 -0.83
CA VAL A 61 -8.08 -1.74 0.43
C VAL A 61 -7.34 -2.49 1.56
N ALA A 62 -7.51 -3.82 1.65
CA ALA A 62 -6.79 -4.63 2.63
C ALA A 62 -5.27 -4.61 2.41
N HIS A 63 -4.81 -4.66 1.16
CA HIS A 63 -3.39 -4.53 0.84
C HIS A 63 -2.85 -3.15 1.21
N ALA A 64 -3.57 -2.08 0.85
CA ALA A 64 -3.19 -0.72 1.13
C ALA A 64 -3.12 -0.42 2.65
N ARG A 65 -4.09 -0.91 3.44
CA ARG A 65 -4.03 -0.86 4.92
C ARG A 65 -2.77 -1.53 5.47
N ASN A 66 -2.45 -2.74 5.00
CA ASN A 66 -1.25 -3.45 5.44
C ASN A 66 0.04 -2.71 5.09
N LEU A 67 0.06 -2.04 3.92
CA LEU A 67 1.20 -1.21 3.54
C LEU A 67 1.30 0.03 4.43
N LEU A 68 0.21 0.74 4.72
CA LEU A 68 0.20 1.88 5.64
C LEU A 68 0.80 1.52 7.00
N ILE A 69 0.35 0.42 7.62
CA ILE A 69 0.90 -0.07 8.91
C ILE A 69 2.41 -0.28 8.84
N ARG A 70 2.92 -0.81 7.72
CA ARG A 70 4.36 -0.99 7.53
C ARG A 70 5.09 0.34 7.40
N ILE A 71 4.53 1.31 6.70
CA ILE A 71 5.12 2.64 6.55
C ILE A 71 5.14 3.37 7.90
N GLU A 72 4.05 3.31 8.67
CA GLU A 72 3.96 3.86 10.03
C GLU A 72 5.02 3.26 10.98
N SER A 73 5.38 1.99 10.79
CA SER A 73 6.47 1.37 11.56
C SER A 73 7.87 1.95 11.25
N LEU A 74 7.99 2.79 10.22
CA LEU A 74 9.24 3.44 9.79
C LEU A 74 9.34 4.91 10.20
N THR A 75 8.27 5.51 10.70
CA THR A 75 8.25 6.89 11.23
C THR A 75 8.78 6.98 12.64
#